data_AF-A0A1Y1K0K1-F1
#
_entry.id   AF-A0A1Y1K0K1-F1
#
_cell.length_a   1.000
_cell.length_b   1.000
_cell.length_c   1.000
_cell.angle_alpha   90.00
_cell.angle_beta   90.00
_cell.angle_gamma   90.00
#
_symmetry.space_group_name_H-M   'P 1'
#
loop_
_entity.id
_entity.type
_entity.pdbx_description
1 polymer ?
#
loop_
_entity_poly.entity_id
_entity_poly.type
_entity_poly.pdbx_seq_one_letter_code
_entity_poly.pdbx_strand_id
1 'polypeptide(L)'
;MVLVSDQSNKVLNTNNCYYHFAWIKNMSALLSSQLSRRGHKKFFCNICLNHFSTSDLLEKHTLKCHQVNKCSIRLPNDSERILKFTHYSNMEKVAFTIYSDLECILEKCDKVNLPNANTTFYQKHTPFSIAFYLKCSYDESLSK
;
A
#
# COMPACT_ATOMS: atom_id res chain seq x y z
N MET A 1 0.85 -4.72 6.39
CA MET A 1 1.48 -5.13 5.12
C MET A 1 2.97 -4.91 5.28
N VAL A 2 3.84 -5.81 4.82
CA VAL A 2 5.30 -5.65 4.92
C VAL A 2 5.90 -5.75 3.53
N LEU A 3 6.92 -4.94 3.25
CA LEU A 3 7.75 -5.06 2.06
C LEU A 3 8.74 -6.20 2.25
N VAL A 4 8.65 -7.24 1.43
CA VAL A 4 9.52 -8.41 1.48
C VAL A 4 10.36 -8.41 0.20
N SER A 5 11.68 -8.57 0.34
CA SER A 5 12.55 -8.79 -0.81
C SER A 5 12.43 -10.23 -1.27
N ASP A 6 12.25 -10.40 -2.57
CA ASP A 6 12.24 -11.71 -3.20
C ASP A 6 13.65 -12.04 -3.70
N GLN A 7 14.28 -13.06 -3.10
CA GLN A 7 15.54 -13.61 -3.59
C GLN A 7 15.33 -14.84 -4.49
N SER A 8 14.09 -15.15 -4.87
CA SER A 8 13.80 -16.27 -5.77
C SER A 8 14.10 -15.90 -7.23
N ASN A 9 15.39 -15.80 -7.55
CA ASN A 9 15.99 -16.24 -8.81
C ASN A 9 17.51 -16.04 -8.76
N LYS A 10 18.23 -17.02 -8.22
CA LYS A 10 19.71 -17.10 -8.28
C LYS A 10 20.26 -17.35 -9.70
N VAL A 11 19.49 -17.11 -10.77
CA VAL A 11 19.84 -17.55 -12.14
C VAL A 11 20.02 -16.41 -13.15
N LEU A 12 19.77 -15.14 -12.82
CA LEU A 12 20.08 -14.06 -13.76
C LEU A 12 20.92 -12.97 -13.09
N ASN A 13 22.05 -12.70 -13.73
CA ASN A 13 23.06 -11.70 -13.39
C ASN A 13 22.53 -10.28 -13.68
N THR A 14 21.41 -9.92 -13.06
CA THR A 14 20.90 -8.54 -12.99
C THR A 14 20.60 -8.25 -11.52
N ASN A 15 21.23 -7.21 -10.98
CA ASN A 15 21.09 -6.78 -9.58
C ASN A 15 19.70 -6.15 -9.28
N ASN A 16 18.61 -6.72 -9.81
CA ASN A 16 17.27 -6.23 -9.54
C ASN A 16 16.69 -6.95 -8.32
N CYS A 17 16.69 -6.23 -7.18
CA CYS A 17 15.96 -6.64 -5.99
C CYS A 17 14.47 -6.35 -6.21
N TYR A 18 13.66 -7.40 -6.39
CA TYR A 18 12.21 -7.26 -6.48
C TYR A 18 11.62 -7.23 -5.07
N TYR A 19 10.75 -6.27 -4.83
CA TYR A 19 10.02 -6.17 -3.57
C TYR A 19 8.54 -6.41 -3.81
N HIS A 20 7.92 -7.21 -2.96
CA HIS A 20 6.49 -7.41 -2.97
C HIS A 20 5.90 -7.10 -1.60
N PHE A 21 4.63 -6.71 -1.59
CA PHE A 21 3.90 -6.49 -0.37
C PHE A 21 3.23 -7.78 0.10
N ALA A 22 3.50 -8.18 1.33
CA ALA A 22 2.87 -9.33 1.96
C ALA A 22 1.79 -8.90 2.98
N TRP A 23 0.65 -9.59 2.95
CA TRP A 23 -0.41 -9.37 3.93
C TRP A 23 -0.10 -10.08 5.25
N ILE A 24 -0.02 -9.29 6.33
CA ILE A 24 0.15 -9.82 7.69
C ILE A 24 -1.23 -10.19 8.24
N LYS A 25 -1.52 -11.48 8.32
CA LYS A 25 -2.75 -12.00 8.93
C LYS A 25 -2.67 -12.11 10.45
N ASN A 26 -1.46 -12.26 10.99
CA ASN A 26 -1.24 -12.53 12.40
C ASN A 26 0.08 -11.92 12.88
N MET A 27 -0.01 -10.80 13.60
CA MET A 27 1.15 -10.09 14.16
C MET A 27 1.92 -10.94 15.18
N SER A 28 1.21 -11.74 16.00
CA SER A 28 1.83 -12.65 16.94
C SER A 28 2.74 -13.66 16.23
N ALA A 29 2.27 -14.27 15.14
CA ALA A 29 3.06 -15.26 14.40
C ALA A 29 4.30 -14.61 13.75
N LEU A 30 4.17 -13.38 13.26
CA LEU A 30 5.26 -12.66 12.62
C LEU A 30 6.37 -12.25 13.60
N LEU A 31 6.01 -11.75 14.78
CA LEU A 31 6.95 -11.05 15.67
C LEU A 31 7.36 -11.85 16.92
N SER A 32 6.59 -12.86 17.35
CA SER A 32 6.88 -13.56 18.61
C SER A 32 8.24 -14.27 18.59
N SER A 33 8.62 -14.86 17.45
CA SER A 33 9.89 -15.56 17.28
C SER A 33 11.10 -14.63 17.31
N GLN A 34 10.92 -13.36 16.91
CA GLN A 34 11.96 -12.34 16.93
C GLN A 34 12.25 -11.83 18.35
N LEU A 35 11.27 -11.90 19.25
CA LEU A 35 11.41 -11.42 20.63
C LEU A 35 11.89 -12.49 21.61
N SER A 36 11.58 -13.77 21.36
CA SER A 36 11.93 -14.83 22.30
C SER A 36 12.05 -16.19 21.62
N ARG A 37 13.05 -16.95 22.04
CA ARG A 37 13.26 -18.36 21.66
C ARG A 37 12.34 -19.34 22.42
N ARG A 38 11.60 -18.86 23.44
CA ARG A 38 10.80 -19.71 24.34
C ARG A 38 9.45 -20.17 23.76
N GLY A 39 9.15 -19.84 22.49
CA GLY A 39 7.97 -20.35 21.77
C GLY A 39 6.60 -19.86 22.26
N HIS A 40 6.53 -19.05 23.32
CA HIS A 40 5.26 -18.51 23.80
C HIS A 40 4.72 -17.41 22.88
N LYS A 41 3.43 -17.53 22.54
CA LYS A 41 2.70 -16.50 21.80
C LYS A 41 2.73 -15.16 22.53
N LYS A 42 3.13 -14.09 21.84
CA LYS A 42 3.04 -12.71 22.31
C LYS A 42 1.90 -12.00 21.61
N PHE A 43 1.12 -11.21 22.34
CA PHE A 43 0.00 -10.45 21.82
C PHE A 43 0.43 -9.00 21.60
N PHE A 44 0.16 -8.44 20.42
CA PHE A 44 0.65 -7.11 20.05
C PHE A 44 -0.50 -6.13 19.89
N CYS A 45 -0.30 -4.90 20.39
CA CYS A 45 -1.21 -3.80 20.11
C CYS A 45 -0.95 -3.26 18.69
N ASN A 46 -2.00 -3.19 17.86
CA ASN A 46 -1.87 -2.69 16.48
C ASN A 46 -1.61 -1.18 16.39
N ILE A 47 -1.73 -0.43 17.49
CA ILE A 47 -1.54 1.01 17.54
C ILE A 47 -0.11 1.37 17.95
N CYS A 48 0.34 0.84 19.10
CA CYS A 48 1.64 1.20 19.67
C CYS A 48 2.70 0.10 19.54
N LEU A 49 2.34 -1.07 19.00
CA LEU A 49 3.22 -2.24 18.82
C LEU A 49 3.83 -2.82 20.12
N ASN A 50 3.36 -2.39 21.30
CA ASN A 50 3.72 -3.03 22.56
C ASN A 50 3.18 -4.47 22.61
N HIS A 51 3.92 -5.34 23.31
CA HIS A 51 3.61 -6.76 23.42
C HIS A 51 3.20 -7.18 24.83
N PHE A 52 2.30 -8.15 24.92
CA PHE A 52 1.72 -8.66 26.15
C PHE A 52 1.79 -10.19 26.17
N SER A 53 1.82 -10.77 27.36
CA SER A 53 1.85 -12.23 27.55
C SER A 53 0.49 -12.90 27.33
N THR A 54 -0.61 -12.17 27.52
CA THR A 54 -1.99 -12.68 27.40
C THR A 54 -2.88 -11.72 26.62
N SER A 55 -3.99 -12.24 26.09
CA SER A 55 -4.99 -11.44 25.38
C SER A 55 -5.66 -10.41 26.29
N ASP A 56 -5.96 -10.78 27.54
CA ASP A 56 -6.64 -9.90 28.50
C ASP A 56 -5.81 -8.65 28.84
N LEU A 57 -4.48 -8.78 28.91
CA LEU A 57 -3.58 -7.66 29.13
C LEU A 57 -3.56 -6.71 27.93
N LEU A 58 -3.60 -7.27 26.71
CA LEU A 58 -3.72 -6.49 25.49
C LEU A 58 -5.06 -5.74 25.44
N GLU A 59 -6.17 -6.38 25.81
CA GLU A 59 -7.49 -5.75 25.81
C GLU A 59 -7.55 -4.57 26.80
N LYS A 60 -7.10 -4.80 28.05
CA LYS A 60 -6.99 -3.74 29.07
C LYS A 60 -6.12 -2.58 28.60
N HIS A 61 -5.04 -2.87 27.88
CA HIS A 61 -4.18 -1.85 27.30
C HIS A 61 -4.86 -1.09 26.15
N THR A 62 -5.55 -1.79 25.25
CA THR A 62 -6.12 -1.24 24.01
C THR A 62 -7.14 -0.14 24.31
N LEU A 63 -7.96 -0.31 25.36
CA LEU A 63 -8.92 0.70 25.82
C LEU A 63 -8.27 2.06 26.11
N LYS A 64 -7.11 2.05 26.79
CA LYS A 64 -6.37 3.28 27.13
C LYS A 64 -5.50 3.76 25.97
N CYS A 65 -4.92 2.83 25.21
CA CYS A 65 -4.03 3.14 24.10
C CYS A 65 -4.75 3.95 23.01
N HIS A 66 -5.98 3.58 22.67
CA HIS A 66 -6.81 4.35 21.72
C HIS A 66 -7.10 5.78 22.18
N GLN A 67 -7.30 6.00 23.49
CA GLN A 67 -7.64 7.32 24.04
C GLN A 67 -6.45 8.28 24.07
N VAL A 68 -5.26 7.75 24.34
CA VAL A 68 -4.03 8.57 24.48
C VAL A 68 -3.37 8.81 23.11
N ASN A 69 -3.47 7.85 22.19
CA ASN A 69 -2.80 7.95 20.90
C ASN A 69 -3.64 8.76 19.90
N LYS A 70 -3.33 10.06 19.77
CA LYS A 70 -4.00 10.98 18.83
C LYS A 70 -3.92 10.53 17.36
N CYS A 71 -2.97 9.65 17.03
CA CYS A 71 -2.78 9.08 15.70
C CYS A 71 -3.45 7.71 15.53
N SER A 72 -4.26 7.27 16.50
CA SER A 72 -5.02 6.02 16.41
C SER A 72 -6.03 6.10 15.26
N ILE A 73 -5.78 5.34 14.20
CA ILE A 73 -6.76 5.13 13.14
C ILE A 73 -7.89 4.25 13.70
N ARG A 74 -9.06 4.85 13.89
CA ARG A 74 -10.30 4.11 14.15
C ARG A 74 -10.82 3.59 12.80
N LEU A 75 -10.83 2.28 12.64
CA LEU A 75 -11.50 1.68 11.49
C LEU A 75 -13.02 1.85 11.65
N PRO A 76 -13.75 2.14 10.57
CA PRO A 76 -15.21 2.16 10.61
C PRO A 76 -15.75 0.78 11.00
N ASN A 77 -16.78 0.75 11.85
CA ASN A 77 -17.52 -0.47 12.14
C ASN A 77 -18.50 -0.81 10.99
N ASP A 78 -19.22 -1.94 11.07
CA ASP A 78 -20.15 -2.35 10.01
C ASP A 78 -21.26 -1.31 9.75
N SER A 79 -21.67 -0.55 10.77
CA SER A 79 -22.63 0.56 10.61
C SER A 79 -22.02 1.82 9.98
N GLU A 80 -20.70 2.00 10.06
CA GLU A 80 -19.93 3.12 9.50
C GLU A 80 -19.19 2.72 8.21
N ARG A 81 -19.46 1.53 7.66
CA ARG A 81 -18.71 0.96 6.52
C ARG A 81 -18.77 1.78 5.23
N ILE A 82 -19.73 2.70 5.13
CA ILE A 82 -19.91 3.55 3.96
C ILE A 82 -19.44 4.96 4.32
N LEU A 83 -18.24 5.32 3.88
CA LEU A 83 -17.75 6.69 3.93
C LEU A 83 -18.47 7.52 2.85
N LYS A 84 -19.12 8.61 3.28
CA LYS A 84 -19.74 9.58 2.38
C LYS A 84 -19.17 10.96 2.69
N PHE A 85 -18.81 11.71 1.66
CA PHE A 85 -18.52 13.13 1.83
C PHE A 85 -19.83 13.86 2.15
N THR A 86 -19.90 14.49 3.33
CA THR A 86 -21.07 15.25 3.77
C THR A 86 -20.90 16.75 3.54
N HIS A 87 -19.67 17.25 3.59
CA HIS A 87 -19.34 18.67 3.48
C HIS A 87 -18.55 18.98 2.22
N TYR A 88 -19.18 18.86 1.06
CA TYR A 88 -18.58 19.25 -0.23
C TYR A 88 -18.14 20.73 -0.24
N SER A 89 -18.79 21.59 0.55
CA SER A 89 -18.40 22.99 0.74
C SER A 89 -17.01 23.18 1.36
N ASN A 90 -16.53 22.17 2.10
CA ASN A 90 -15.24 22.21 2.80
C ASN A 90 -14.13 21.56 1.96
N MET A 91 -14.42 21.12 0.73
CA MET A 91 -13.35 20.77 -0.20
C MET A 91 -12.52 22.03 -0.48
N GLU A 92 -11.24 21.98 -0.15
CA GLU A 92 -10.31 22.98 -0.65
C GLU A 92 -10.32 22.93 -2.18
N LYS A 93 -10.63 24.08 -2.80
CA LYS A 93 -10.51 24.21 -4.26
C LYS A 93 -9.05 24.08 -4.62
N VAL A 94 -8.73 23.03 -5.36
CA VAL A 94 -7.38 22.85 -5.90
C VAL A 94 -7.13 23.96 -6.92
N ALA A 95 -6.16 24.81 -6.62
CA ALA A 95 -5.76 25.97 -7.42
C ALA A 95 -5.53 25.62 -8.90
N PHE A 96 -4.81 24.51 -9.13
CA PHE A 96 -4.40 24.03 -10.44
C PHE A 96 -4.58 22.52 -10.50
N THR A 97 -5.33 22.03 -11.49
CA THR A 97 -5.51 20.59 -11.73
C THR A 97 -4.91 20.23 -13.08
N ILE A 98 -4.05 19.22 -13.13
CA ILE A 98 -3.53 18.70 -14.40
C ILE A 98 -4.27 17.40 -14.69
N TYR A 99 -5.03 17.39 -15.78
CA TYR A 99 -5.57 16.18 -16.38
C TYR A 99 -4.57 15.74 -17.44
N SER A 100 -4.08 14.51 -17.41
CA SER A 100 -3.15 14.02 -18.42
C SER A 100 -3.50 12.61 -18.84
N ASP A 101 -3.33 12.33 -20.12
CA ASP A 101 -3.47 11.01 -20.70
C ASP A 101 -2.25 10.65 -21.56
N LEU A 102 -1.94 9.37 -21.62
CA LEU A 102 -0.76 8.82 -22.29
C LEU A 102 -1.19 7.69 -23.22
N GLU A 103 -0.95 7.88 -24.51
CA GLU A 103 -1.15 6.83 -25.50
C GLU A 103 0.14 6.05 -25.69
N CYS A 104 0.01 4.72 -25.74
CA CYS A 104 1.14 3.82 -25.91
C CYS A 104 0.98 2.98 -27.17
N ILE A 105 2.09 2.79 -27.90
CA ILE A 105 2.16 1.81 -28.98
C ILE A 105 2.28 0.40 -28.39
N LEU A 106 1.40 -0.44 -28.92
CA LEU A 106 1.24 -1.89 -28.75
C LEU A 106 2.38 -2.74 -29.33
N GLU A 107 3.61 -2.72 -28.83
CA GLU A 107 4.64 -3.60 -29.39
C GLU A 107 4.43 -5.06 -28.95
N LYS A 108 4.33 -5.99 -29.90
CA LYS A 108 4.36 -7.41 -29.55
C LYS A 108 5.72 -7.73 -28.96
N CYS A 109 5.74 -8.36 -27.80
CA CYS A 109 6.97 -8.94 -27.31
C CYS A 109 7.27 -10.17 -28.17
N ASP A 110 8.44 -10.19 -28.81
CA ASP A 110 8.98 -11.46 -29.30
C ASP A 110 9.03 -12.42 -28.11
N LYS A 111 8.80 -13.71 -28.37
CA LYS A 111 8.88 -14.76 -27.36
C LYS A 111 10.33 -14.87 -26.87
N VAL A 112 10.75 -13.93 -26.03
CA VAL A 112 11.90 -14.09 -25.16
C VAL A 112 11.45 -15.15 -24.17
N ASN A 113 11.61 -16.41 -24.57
CA ASN A 113 11.51 -17.54 -23.68
C ASN A 113 12.62 -17.35 -22.65
N LEU A 114 12.33 -16.67 -21.54
CA LEU A 114 13.21 -16.75 -20.39
C LEU A 114 13.19 -18.22 -19.97
N PRO A 115 14.33 -18.92 -19.99
CA PRO A 115 14.37 -20.28 -19.48
C PRO A 115 13.90 -20.26 -18.01
N ASN A 116 12.88 -21.06 -17.69
CA ASN A 116 12.19 -21.17 -16.39
C ASN A 116 11.18 -20.06 -16.00
N ALA A 117 10.66 -19.23 -16.91
CA ALA A 117 9.57 -18.31 -16.58
C ALA A 117 8.18 -18.95 -16.80
N ASN A 118 7.35 -19.02 -15.74
CA ASN A 118 5.92 -19.32 -15.83
C ASN A 118 5.09 -18.13 -16.35
N THR A 119 5.75 -17.02 -16.71
CA THR A 119 5.14 -15.76 -17.11
C THR A 119 5.62 -15.39 -18.50
N THR A 120 4.68 -15.17 -19.42
CA THR A 120 4.95 -14.73 -20.79
C THR A 120 4.61 -13.25 -20.94
N PHE A 121 5.56 -12.44 -21.39
CA PHE A 121 5.27 -11.06 -21.75
C PHE A 121 4.46 -11.01 -23.04
N TYR A 122 3.28 -10.37 -22.98
CA TYR A 122 2.35 -10.30 -24.11
C TYR A 122 2.64 -9.07 -25.00
N GLN A 123 2.69 -7.88 -24.39
CA GLN A 123 2.91 -6.62 -25.09
C GLN A 123 3.84 -5.72 -24.28
N LYS A 124 4.69 -4.97 -24.98
CA LYS A 124 5.49 -3.89 -24.46
C LYS A 124 4.80 -2.58 -24.83
N HIS A 125 4.48 -1.78 -23.82
CA HIS A 125 3.87 -0.47 -24.02
C HIS A 125 4.99 0.56 -24.19
N THR A 126 5.16 1.05 -25.41
CA THR A 126 6.10 2.15 -25.70
C THR A 126 5.30 3.46 -25.72
N PRO A 127 5.62 4.46 -24.87
CA PRO A 127 4.94 5.75 -24.89
C PRO A 127 5.04 6.40 -26.27
N PHE A 128 3.92 6.91 -26.80
CA PHE A 128 3.88 7.52 -28.12
C PHE A 128 3.47 8.99 -28.07
N SER A 129 2.37 9.29 -27.39
CA SER A 129 1.90 10.66 -27.23
C SER A 129 1.39 10.91 -25.82
N ILE A 130 1.55 12.15 -25.38
CA ILE A 130 1.01 12.67 -24.13
C ILE A 130 0.08 13.82 -24.47
N ALA A 131 -1.09 13.83 -23.85
CA ALA A 131 -1.97 14.98 -23.82
C ALA A 131 -2.12 15.40 -22.36
N PHE A 132 -2.11 16.69 -22.11
CA PHE A 132 -2.48 17.20 -20.79
C PHE A 132 -3.28 18.49 -20.94
N TYR A 133 -4.12 18.72 -19.94
CA TYR A 133 -4.94 19.90 -19.76
C TYR A 133 -4.72 20.43 -18.35
N LEU A 134 -4.14 21.62 -18.25
CA LEU A 134 -4.01 22.37 -17.02
C LEU A 134 -5.27 23.21 -16.82
N LYS A 135 -6.01 22.91 -15.76
CA LYS A 135 -7.18 23.66 -15.32
C LYS A 135 -6.80 24.59 -14.17
N CYS A 136 -6.96 25.90 -14.38
CA CYS A 136 -6.86 26.90 -13.32
C CYS A 136 -8.24 27.15 -12.71
N SER A 137 -8.35 27.05 -11.38
CA SER A 137 -9.63 27.28 -10.67
C SER A 137 -9.93 28.76 -10.42
N TYR A 138 -8.95 29.65 -10.60
CA TYR A 138 -9.09 31.09 -10.38
C TYR A 138 -9.51 31.87 -11.63
N ASP A 139 -8.95 31.49 -12.78
CA ASP A 139 -9.16 32.17 -14.05
C ASP A 139 -9.11 31.13 -15.18
N GLU A 140 -10.24 30.99 -15.88
CA GLU A 140 -10.38 30.04 -16.98
C GLU A 140 -9.38 30.30 -18.11
N SER A 141 -9.05 31.57 -18.36
CA SER A 141 -8.15 31.98 -19.44
C SER A 141 -6.70 31.49 -19.24
N LEU A 142 -6.35 31.13 -18.01
CA LEU A 142 -5.04 30.55 -17.67
C LEU A 142 -5.00 29.03 -17.86
N SER A 143 -6.13 28.40 -18.20
CA SER A 143 -6.18 26.97 -18.50
C SER A 143 -5.58 26.68 -19.88
N LYS A 144 -4.80 25.60 -20.00
CA LYS A 144 -4.03 25.25 -21.21
C LYS A 144 -4.15 23.79 -21.58
#